data_AF-A0A4R0EMF6-F1
#
_entry.id   AF-A0A4R0EMF6-F1
#
_cell.length_a   1.000
_cell.length_b   1.000
_cell.length_c   1.000
_cell.angle_alpha   90.00
_cell.angle_beta   90.00
_cell.angle_gamma   90.00
#
_symmetry.space_group_name_H-M   'P 1'
#
loop_
_entity.id
_entity.type
_entity.pdbx_description
1 polymer ?
#
loop_
_entity_poly.entity_id
_entity_poly.type
_entity_poly.pdbx_seq_one_letter_code
_entity_poly.pdbx_strand_id
1 'polypeptide(L)'
;MSKPVRISNELYSRLESLTEGFETPSDTILRIVNEYEYLKSYEIINRILTIKTEILTEENLKETEASILMHYDPLVVKQAATDIIKLYSTFKITFKNDAMGITLRITKL
;
A
#
# COMPACT_ATOMS: atom_id res chain seq x y z
N MET A 1 -11.42 22.42 -7.02
CA MET A 1 -12.66 22.93 -6.39
C MET A 1 -13.11 21.92 -5.37
N SER A 2 -13.33 22.32 -4.12
CA SER A 2 -13.96 21.47 -3.12
C SER A 2 -15.43 21.24 -3.49
N LYS A 3 -15.97 20.09 -3.11
CA LYS A 3 -17.40 19.77 -3.25
C LYS A 3 -17.99 19.58 -1.86
N PRO A 4 -19.17 20.16 -1.55
CA PRO A 4 -19.80 19.95 -0.26
C PRO A 4 -20.27 18.50 -0.13
N VAL A 5 -19.93 17.86 1.00
CA VAL A 5 -20.39 16.52 1.38
C VAL A 5 -21.08 16.62 2.73
N ARG A 6 -22.23 15.96 2.89
CA ARG A 6 -22.91 15.87 4.18
C ARG A 6 -22.41 14.64 4.92
N ILE A 7 -21.99 14.82 6.16
CA ILE A 7 -21.56 13.75 7.06
C ILE A 7 -22.36 13.82 8.37
N SER A 8 -22.35 12.73 9.15
CA SER A 8 -22.99 12.71 10.47
C SER A 8 -22.24 13.60 11.47
N ASN A 9 -22.95 14.09 12.49
CA ASN A 9 -22.33 14.85 13.58
C ASN A 9 -21.26 14.04 14.31
N GLU A 10 -21.45 12.72 14.44
CA GLU A 10 -20.47 11.80 15.03
C GLU A 10 -19.18 11.77 14.20
N LEU A 11 -19.28 11.59 12.88
CA LEU A 11 -18.10 11.57 12.01
C LEU A 11 -17.37 12.92 12.03
N TYR A 12 -18.11 14.02 12.01
CA TYR A 12 -17.53 15.36 12.12
C TYR A 12 -16.74 15.54 13.42
N SER A 13 -17.33 15.17 14.57
CA SER A 13 -16.67 15.26 15.88
C SER A 13 -15.40 14.43 15.95
N ARG A 14 -15.41 13.24 15.32
CA ARG A 14 -14.22 12.38 15.23
C ARG A 14 -13.14 12.99 14.33
N LEU A 15 -13.51 13.59 13.20
CA LEU A 15 -12.55 14.29 12.34
C LEU A 15 -11.89 15.44 13.09
N GLU A 16 -12.64 16.26 13.84
CA GLU A 16 -12.06 17.31 14.69
C GLU A 16 -11.03 16.75 15.67
N SER A 17 -11.34 15.62 16.33
CA SER A 17 -10.40 15.00 17.28
C SER A 17 -9.12 14.43 16.63
N LEU A 18 -9.16 14.16 15.33
CA LEU A 18 -8.05 13.61 14.56
C LEU A 18 -7.24 14.68 13.83
N THR A 19 -7.67 15.95 13.87
CA THR A 19 -6.93 17.05 13.23
C THR A 19 -5.56 17.23 13.87
N GLU A 20 -4.53 17.42 13.03
CA GLU A 20 -3.17 17.71 13.50
C GLU A 20 -2.79 19.15 13.15
N GLY A 21 -2.49 19.97 14.17
CA GLY A 21 -2.10 21.37 13.99
C GLY A 21 -3.23 22.23 13.40
N PHE A 22 -3.02 22.75 12.19
CA PHE A 22 -3.94 23.66 11.50
C PHE A 22 -4.58 23.02 10.26
N GLU A 23 -4.74 21.70 10.25
CA GLU A 23 -5.41 20.95 9.17
C GLU A 23 -6.87 21.38 8.99
N THR A 24 -7.30 21.48 7.73
CA THR A 24 -8.74 21.52 7.42
C THR A 24 -9.33 20.11 7.51
N PRO A 25 -10.67 19.96 7.68
CA PRO A 25 -11.30 18.64 7.63
C PRO A 25 -10.98 17.85 6.36
N SER A 26 -10.77 18.54 5.23
CA SER A 26 -10.37 17.88 3.98
C SER A 26 -8.94 17.33 4.04
N ASP A 27 -8.01 18.04 4.68
CA ASP A 27 -6.63 17.58 4.86
C ASP A 27 -6.59 16.37 5.79
N THR A 28 -7.33 16.41 6.90
CA THR A 28 -7.45 15.29 7.84
C THR A 28 -8.07 14.06 7.17
N ILE A 29 -9.14 14.23 6.37
CA ILE A 29 -9.73 13.11 5.60
C ILE A 29 -8.69 12.54 4.63
N LEU A 30 -7.99 13.38 3.87
CA LEU A 30 -7.01 12.92 2.89
C LEU A 30 -5.87 12.15 3.56
N ARG A 31 -5.35 12.64 4.69
CA ARG A 31 -4.33 11.94 5.47
C ARG A 31 -4.81 10.57 5.94
N ILE A 32 -6.02 10.48 6.50
CA ILE A 32 -6.61 9.22 6.95
C ILE A 32 -6.78 8.24 5.78
N VAL A 33 -7.25 8.72 4.62
CA VAL A 33 -7.38 7.89 3.42
C VAL A 33 -6.02 7.38 2.96
N ASN A 34 -5.02 8.25 2.87
CA ASN A 34 -3.66 7.87 2.46
C ASN A 34 -3.04 6.85 3.42
N GLU A 35 -3.23 7.04 4.74
CA GLU A 35 -2.74 6.10 5.76
C GLU A 35 -3.44 4.74 5.64
N TYR A 36 -4.76 4.73 5.47
CA TYR A 36 -5.51 3.50 5.27
C TYR A 36 -5.05 2.74 4.02
N GLU A 37 -4.92 3.45 2.88
CA GLU A 37 -4.43 2.88 1.63
C GLU A 37 -3.00 2.35 1.78
N TYR A 38 -2.12 3.09 2.44
CA TYR A 38 -0.75 2.67 2.72
C TYR A 38 -0.72 1.36 3.51
N LEU A 39 -1.42 1.31 4.64
CA LEU A 39 -1.44 0.14 5.52
C LEU A 39 -2.00 -1.08 4.80
N LYS A 40 -3.07 -0.92 4.02
CA LYS A 40 -3.67 -2.02 3.25
C LYS A 40 -2.76 -2.51 2.13
N SER A 41 -2.15 -1.59 1.38
CA SER A 41 -1.12 -1.94 0.39
C SER A 41 0.03 -2.69 1.05
N TYR A 42 0.49 -2.21 2.20
CA TYR A 42 1.60 -2.81 2.93
C TYR A 42 1.27 -4.25 3.34
N GLU A 43 0.13 -4.46 4.01
CA GLU A 43 -0.32 -5.79 4.44
C GLU A 43 -0.40 -6.79 3.28
N ILE A 44 -1.01 -6.38 2.17
CA ILE A 44 -1.22 -7.26 1.00
C ILE A 44 0.12 -7.61 0.34
N ILE A 45 0.95 -6.60 0.07
CA ILE A 45 2.25 -6.80 -0.58
C ILE A 45 3.15 -7.67 0.28
N ASN A 46 3.22 -7.40 1.58
CA ASN A 46 4.07 -8.16 2.49
C ASN A 46 3.64 -9.63 2.52
N ARG A 47 2.33 -9.90 2.64
CA ARG A 47 1.81 -11.27 2.63
C ARG A 47 2.17 -12.03 1.35
N ILE A 48 2.04 -11.37 0.19
CA ILE A 48 2.39 -11.99 -1.10
C ILE A 48 3.90 -12.26 -1.18
N LEU A 49 4.74 -11.31 -0.75
CA LEU A 49 6.18 -11.50 -0.75
C LEU A 49 6.61 -12.62 0.20
N THR A 50 6.04 -12.71 1.41
CA THR A 50 6.29 -13.83 2.33
C THR A 50 6.02 -15.17 1.65
N ILE A 51 4.81 -15.36 1.13
CA ILE A 51 4.42 -16.62 0.47
C ILE A 51 5.33 -16.93 -0.73
N LYS A 52 5.59 -15.94 -1.58
CA LYS A 52 6.36 -16.15 -2.81
C LYS A 52 7.84 -16.42 -2.54
N THR A 53 8.42 -15.81 -1.51
CA THR A 53 9.81 -16.06 -1.10
C THR A 53 9.99 -17.40 -0.41
N GLU A 54 8.99 -17.85 0.36
CA GLU A 54 8.91 -19.22 0.90
C GLU A 54 8.88 -20.25 -0.25
N ILE A 55 7.96 -20.11 -1.21
CA ILE A 55 7.87 -20.99 -2.39
C ILE A 55 9.20 -21.02 -3.16
N LEU A 56 9.80 -19.86 -3.42
CA LEU A 56 11.11 -19.77 -4.09
C LEU A 56 12.19 -20.56 -3.35
N THR A 57 12.14 -20.59 -2.02
CA THR A 57 13.13 -21.24 -1.18
C THR A 57 12.88 -22.75 -1.11
N GLU A 58 11.65 -23.16 -0.86
CA GLU A 58 11.25 -24.58 -0.71
C GLU A 58 11.32 -25.35 -2.03
N GLU A 59 10.85 -24.75 -3.12
CA GLU A 59 10.86 -25.38 -4.46
C GLU A 59 12.18 -25.17 -5.21
N ASN A 60 13.13 -24.46 -4.60
CA ASN A 60 14.43 -24.10 -5.20
C ASN A 60 14.31 -23.44 -6.59
N LEU A 61 13.29 -22.60 -6.75
CA LEU A 61 13.07 -21.82 -7.97
C LEU A 61 14.03 -20.63 -8.04
N LYS A 62 14.33 -20.17 -9.27
CA LYS A 62 15.17 -18.97 -9.48
C LYS A 62 14.37 -17.67 -9.43
N GLU A 63 13.14 -17.70 -9.93
CA GLU A 63 12.27 -16.53 -10.02
C GLU A 63 10.80 -16.89 -9.90
N THR A 64 9.99 -15.92 -9.46
CA THR A 64 8.53 -16.01 -9.46
C THR A 64 7.92 -14.63 -9.68
N GLU A 65 6.67 -14.62 -10.10
CA GLU A 65 5.89 -13.41 -10.33
C GLU A 65 4.56 -13.47 -9.56
N ALA A 66 4.07 -12.32 -9.15
CA ALA A 66 2.76 -12.14 -8.55
C ALA A 66 2.12 -10.85 -9.06
N SER A 67 0.89 -10.95 -9.57
CA SER A 67 0.06 -9.78 -9.87
C SER A 67 -0.99 -9.62 -8.78
N ILE A 68 -1.14 -8.39 -8.29
CA ILE A 68 -2.05 -8.02 -7.22
C ILE A 68 -2.99 -6.96 -7.78
N LEU A 69 -4.29 -7.27 -7.79
CA LEU A 69 -5.33 -6.30 -8.14
C LEU A 69 -5.44 -5.27 -7.02
N MET A 70 -5.22 -3.99 -7.34
CA MET A 70 -5.21 -2.92 -6.35
C MET A 70 -5.57 -1.59 -7.01
N HIS A 71 -6.52 -0.86 -6.43
CA HIS A 71 -7.06 0.38 -7.00
C HIS A 71 -6.81 1.62 -6.10
N TYR A 72 -5.92 1.48 -5.11
CA TYR A 72 -5.51 2.58 -4.24
C TYR A 72 -4.60 3.57 -4.99
N ASP A 73 -4.31 4.72 -4.37
CA ASP A 73 -3.45 5.73 -4.99
C ASP A 73 -2.08 5.16 -5.39
N PRO A 74 -1.65 5.29 -6.66
CA PRO A 74 -0.41 4.70 -7.15
C PRO A 74 0.86 5.14 -6.42
N LEU A 75 0.90 6.36 -5.87
CA LEU A 75 2.04 6.87 -5.12
C LEU A 75 2.10 6.21 -3.74
N VAL A 76 0.95 6.09 -3.08
CA VAL A 76 0.83 5.41 -1.78
C VAL A 76 1.21 3.94 -1.90
N VAL A 77 0.70 3.24 -2.92
CA VAL A 77 1.07 1.84 -3.20
C VAL A 77 2.56 1.69 -3.45
N LYS A 78 3.14 2.58 -4.26
CA LYS A 78 4.59 2.56 -4.57
C LYS A 78 5.43 2.79 -3.31
N GLN A 79 4.99 3.67 -2.42
CA GLN A 79 5.65 3.91 -1.14
C GLN A 79 5.65 2.63 -0.28
N ALA A 80 4.48 2.03 -0.07
CA ALA A 80 4.36 0.77 0.68
C ALA A 80 5.23 -0.36 0.09
N ALA A 81 5.20 -0.53 -1.24
CA ALA A 81 6.03 -1.51 -1.93
C ALA A 81 7.53 -1.26 -1.69
N THR A 82 7.97 0.00 -1.80
CA THR A 82 9.38 0.37 -1.62
C THR A 82 9.86 0.09 -0.21
N ASP A 83 9.02 0.34 0.80
CA ASP A 83 9.38 0.08 2.20
C ASP A 83 9.46 -1.41 2.51
N ILE A 84 8.56 -2.22 1.95
CA ILE A 84 8.58 -3.67 2.15
C ILE A 84 9.77 -4.30 1.44
N ILE A 85 10.08 -3.90 0.20
CA ILE A 85 11.18 -4.48 -0.58
C ILE A 85 12.51 -4.38 0.19
N LYS A 86 12.71 -3.33 0.98
CA LYS A 86 13.90 -3.15 1.83
C LYS A 86 14.07 -4.27 2.87
N LEU A 87 12.98 -4.93 3.29
CA LEU A 87 12.99 -6.02 4.27
C LEU A 87 13.43 -7.36 3.67
N TYR A 88 13.33 -7.53 2.35
CA TYR A 88 13.64 -8.77 1.65
C TYR A 88 14.99 -8.70 0.92
N SER A 89 16.05 -8.33 1.65
CA SER A 89 17.38 -8.03 1.07
C SER A 89 18.07 -9.22 0.37
N THR A 90 17.65 -10.45 0.66
CA THR A 90 18.16 -11.68 0.00
C THR A 90 17.55 -11.92 -1.37
N PHE A 91 16.56 -11.12 -1.77
CA PHE A 91 15.86 -11.23 -3.04
C PHE A 91 15.98 -9.93 -3.83
N LYS A 92 16.08 -10.05 -5.14
CA LYS A 92 15.89 -8.91 -6.04
C LYS A 92 14.42 -8.83 -6.40
N ILE A 93 13.74 -7.76 -5.95
CA ILE A 93 12.32 -7.55 -6.22
C ILE A 93 12.15 -6.33 -7.12
N THR A 94 11.46 -6.51 -8.25
CA THR A 94 11.07 -5.41 -9.13
C THR A 94 9.57 -5.19 -9.08
N PHE A 95 9.18 -3.92 -9.08
CA PHE A 95 7.81 -3.46 -8.97
C PHE A 95 7.39 -2.75 -10.26
N LYS A 96 6.23 -3.12 -10.80
CA LYS A 96 5.59 -2.43 -11.92
C LYS A 96 4.15 -2.09 -11.53
N ASN A 97 3.76 -0.83 -11.77
CA ASN A 97 2.40 -0.37 -11.61
C ASN A 97 1.68 -0.47 -12.97
N ASP A 98 0.55 -1.15 -13.01
CA ASP A 98 -0.31 -1.34 -14.17
C ASP A 98 -1.68 -0.69 -13.89
N ALA A 99 -2.52 -0.51 -14.92
CA ALA A 99 -3.80 0.20 -14.76
C ALA A 99 -4.75 -0.43 -13.73
N MET A 100 -4.61 -1.73 -13.47
CA MET A 100 -5.50 -2.50 -12.58
C MET A 100 -4.84 -2.92 -11.27
N GLY A 101 -3.57 -2.58 -11.04
CA GLY A 101 -2.85 -3.00 -9.85
C GLY A 101 -1.35 -3.06 -10.04
N ILE A 102 -0.70 -4.00 -9.37
CA ILE A 102 0.76 -4.09 -9.34
C ILE A 102 1.24 -5.48 -9.70
N THR A 103 2.40 -5.53 -10.35
CA THR A 103 3.11 -6.78 -10.63
C THR A 103 4.46 -6.76 -9.92
N LEU A 104 4.71 -7.81 -9.13
CA LEU A 104 5.94 -8.04 -8.39
C LEU A 104 6.67 -9.21 -9.05
N ARG A 105 7.90 -8.97 -9.50
CA ARG A 105 8.81 -10.02 -9.94
C ARG A 105 9.92 -10.16 -8.92
N ILE A 106 10.15 -11.39 -8.47
CA ILE A 106 11.02 -11.74 -7.35
C ILE A 106 12.05 -12.73 -7.87
N THR A 107 13.32 -12.41 -7.70
CA THR A 107 14.45 -13.25 -8.13
C THR A 107 15.33 -13.53 -6.93
N LYS A 108 15.69 -14.80 -6.72
CA LYS A 108 16.64 -15.21 -5.69
C LYS A 108 18.06 -14.78 -6.10
N LEU A 109 18.79 -14.13 -5.20
CA LEU A 109 20.18 -13.70 -5.43
C LEU A 109 21.16 -14.87 -5.36
#